data_AF-A0AAQ4DME4-F1
#
_entry.id   AF-A0AAQ4DME4-F1
#
_cell.length_a   1.000
_cell.length_b   1.000
_cell.length_c   1.000
_cell.angle_alpha   90.00
_cell.angle_beta   90.00
_cell.angle_gamma   90.00
#
_symmetry.space_group_name_H-M   'P 1'
#
loop_
_entity.id
_entity.type
_entity.pdbx_description
1 polymer ?
#
loop_
_entity_poly.entity_id
_entity_poly.type
_entity_poly.pdbx_seq_one_letter_code
_entity_poly.pdbx_strand_id
1 'polypeptide(L)'
;MRYPRLKKLPILGLGGSVGTGHKGVIAKVFVVDSFSELQKYRHQLKGKIVVFNERYTSYEETVRYRLHGPSAAAKVGAVAALVRSVTPLSIASPHGGNTEYTRGVRKIPAAAITVEDAELLKRLQERGITPVVKLVMDAKFQTSTFSLNTVAEIKGHSLDDEGGVFWSSAVSITRSCETCGGRNSGDEPLHLGTCPGRCPRSGV
;
A
#
# COMPACT_ATOMS: atom_id res chain seq x y z
N MET A 1 -32.65 -0.44 6.58
CA MET A 1 -31.32 -1.10 6.58
C MET A 1 -31.10 -1.71 7.97
N ARG A 2 -31.14 -3.04 8.12
CA ARG A 2 -31.01 -3.70 9.43
C ARG A 2 -29.52 -3.74 9.84
N TYR A 3 -29.18 -3.27 11.04
CA TYR A 3 -27.86 -3.35 11.67
C TYR A 3 -27.59 -4.76 12.23
N PRO A 4 -26.33 -5.24 12.36
CA PRO A 4 -25.12 -5.00 11.56
C PRO A 4 -24.83 -6.16 10.59
N ARG A 5 -24.35 -5.87 9.36
CA ARG A 5 -23.93 -6.88 8.38
C ARG A 5 -22.42 -7.08 8.43
N LEU A 6 -21.96 -8.32 8.62
CA LEU A 6 -20.57 -8.69 8.44
C LEU A 6 -20.22 -8.60 6.94
N LYS A 7 -19.23 -7.78 6.59
CA LYS A 7 -18.71 -7.66 5.22
C LYS A 7 -17.19 -7.84 5.26
N LYS A 8 -16.67 -8.70 4.38
CA LYS A 8 -15.23 -8.78 4.10
C LYS A 8 -14.85 -7.65 3.16
N LEU A 9 -13.83 -6.88 3.51
CA LEU A 9 -13.29 -5.80 2.69
C LEU A 9 -12.01 -6.32 2.02
N PRO A 10 -11.89 -6.26 0.67
CA PRO A 10 -10.60 -6.47 0.02
C PRO A 10 -9.63 -5.38 0.46
N ILE A 11 -8.47 -5.80 0.95
CA ILE A 11 -7.41 -4.90 1.41
C ILE A 11 -6.08 -5.27 0.77
N LEU A 12 -5.20 -4.29 0.64
CA LEU A 12 -3.79 -4.50 0.29
C LEU A 12 -2.91 -3.65 1.19
N GLY A 13 -1.92 -4.24 1.85
CA GLY A 13 -0.99 -3.49 2.69
C GLY A 13 -0.18 -2.48 1.88
N LEU A 14 -0.04 -1.25 2.38
CA LEU A 14 0.83 -0.27 1.72
C LEU A 14 2.30 -0.66 1.91
N GLY A 15 3.10 -0.43 0.87
CA GLY A 15 4.53 -0.70 0.88
C GLY A 15 5.22 0.11 1.98
N GLY A 16 6.02 -0.56 2.81
CA GLY A 16 6.65 0.06 3.98
C GLY A 16 5.75 0.19 5.21
N SER A 17 4.49 -0.30 5.17
CA SER A 17 3.61 -0.29 6.35
C SER A 17 4.05 -1.27 7.44
N VAL A 18 3.74 -0.94 8.70
CA VAL A 18 3.87 -1.89 9.83
C VAL A 18 2.67 -2.82 9.89
N GLY A 19 2.89 -4.09 10.22
CA GLY A 19 1.82 -5.06 10.47
C GLY A 19 1.00 -4.71 11.72
N THR A 20 -0.16 -5.35 11.86
CA THR A 20 -1.04 -5.21 13.03
C THR A 20 -0.66 -6.17 14.17
N GLY A 21 0.21 -7.14 13.90
CA GLY A 21 0.46 -8.28 14.79
C GLY A 21 -0.71 -9.26 14.84
N HIS A 22 -0.54 -10.37 15.57
CA HIS A 22 -1.49 -11.51 15.61
C HIS A 22 -2.89 -11.15 16.10
N LYS A 23 -3.03 -10.14 16.96
CA LYS A 23 -4.33 -9.71 17.51
C LYS A 23 -5.14 -8.88 16.52
N GLY A 24 -4.51 -8.31 15.50
CA GLY A 24 -5.14 -7.32 14.63
C GLY A 24 -5.42 -5.99 15.34
N VAL A 25 -5.96 -5.04 14.60
CA VAL A 25 -6.48 -3.76 15.12
C VAL A 25 -7.98 -3.72 14.92
N ILE A 26 -8.74 -3.60 16.01
CA ILE A 26 -10.20 -3.43 15.97
C ILE A 26 -10.52 -2.03 16.50
N ALA A 27 -11.10 -1.19 15.65
CA ALA A 27 -11.49 0.15 16.05
C ALA A 27 -12.64 0.71 15.20
N LYS A 28 -13.30 1.73 15.73
CA LYS A 28 -14.30 2.51 15.01
C LYS A 28 -13.64 3.23 13.83
N VAL A 29 -14.34 3.29 12.71
CA VAL A 29 -13.89 3.98 11.50
C VAL A 29 -14.34 5.42 11.54
N PHE A 30 -13.48 6.32 11.06
CA PHE A 30 -13.86 7.67 10.69
C PHE A 30 -13.31 7.99 9.29
N VAL A 31 -14.19 8.41 8.39
CA VAL A 31 -13.86 8.73 7.01
C VAL A 31 -13.63 10.23 6.87
N VAL A 32 -12.54 10.61 6.22
CA VAL A 32 -12.22 11.97 5.83
C VAL A 32 -11.93 12.00 4.33
N ASP A 33 -12.39 13.04 3.65
CA ASP A 33 -12.16 13.20 2.22
C ASP A 33 -10.85 13.97 1.98
N SER A 34 -10.39 14.78 2.94
CA SER A 34 -9.14 15.55 2.79
C SER A 34 -8.27 15.68 4.04
N PHE A 35 -7.02 16.13 3.86
CA PHE A 35 -6.14 16.48 4.98
C PHE A 35 -6.67 17.66 5.82
N SER A 36 -7.38 18.60 5.19
CA SER A 36 -8.05 19.69 5.91
C SER A 36 -9.14 19.13 6.84
N GLU A 37 -9.93 18.20 6.32
CA GLU A 37 -10.98 17.52 7.10
C GLU A 37 -10.39 16.69 8.26
N LEU A 38 -9.26 16.02 8.03
CA LEU A 38 -8.50 15.34 9.08
C LEU A 38 -8.15 16.29 10.24
N GLN A 39 -7.67 17.49 9.94
CA GLN A 39 -7.31 18.48 10.97
C GLN A 39 -8.55 19.03 11.67
N LYS A 40 -9.62 19.32 10.92
CA LYS A 40 -10.91 19.78 11.46
C LYS A 40 -11.45 18.82 12.52
N TYR A 41 -11.36 17.51 12.26
CA TYR A 41 -11.88 16.48 13.17
C TYR A 41 -10.84 15.86 14.10
N ARG A 42 -9.62 16.41 14.19
CA ARG A 42 -8.47 15.81 14.93
C ARG A 42 -8.82 15.23 16.30
N HIS A 43 -9.67 15.90 17.08
CA HIS A 43 -10.06 15.47 18.43
C HIS A 43 -10.93 14.21 18.43
N GLN A 44 -11.69 13.97 17.36
CA GLN A 44 -12.59 12.84 17.23
C GLN A 44 -11.90 11.59 16.66
N LEU A 45 -10.66 11.71 16.16
CA LEU A 45 -9.94 10.64 15.46
C LEU A 45 -9.05 9.79 16.38
N LYS A 46 -8.83 10.24 17.61
CA LYS A 46 -8.02 9.51 18.59
C LYS A 46 -8.60 8.11 18.84
N GLY A 47 -7.77 7.08 18.67
CA GLY A 47 -8.20 5.69 18.86
C GLY A 47 -9.01 5.08 17.70
N LYS A 48 -9.22 5.80 16.60
CA LYS A 48 -10.01 5.34 15.45
C LYS A 48 -9.13 4.89 14.28
N ILE A 49 -9.73 4.12 13.37
CA ILE A 49 -9.17 3.86 12.04
C ILE A 49 -9.62 5.00 11.14
N VAL A 50 -8.65 5.73 10.57
CA VAL A 50 -8.94 6.82 9.63
C VAL A 50 -8.99 6.26 8.22
N VAL A 51 -10.06 6.54 7.48
CA VAL A 51 -10.16 6.22 6.06
C VAL A 51 -10.04 7.51 5.26
N PHE A 52 -9.04 7.60 4.39
CA PHE A 52 -8.92 8.69 3.42
C PHE A 52 -9.71 8.34 2.15
N ASN A 53 -10.78 9.08 1.89
CA ASN A 53 -11.69 8.89 0.75
C ASN A 53 -11.61 10.07 -0.25
N GLU A 54 -10.41 10.58 -0.49
CA GLU A 54 -10.19 11.61 -1.51
C GLU A 54 -10.59 11.08 -2.88
N ARG A 55 -11.33 11.89 -3.65
CA ARG A 55 -11.71 11.51 -5.01
C ARG A 55 -10.50 11.63 -5.93
N TYR A 56 -10.35 10.68 -6.84
CA TYR A 56 -9.27 10.73 -7.81
C TYR A 56 -9.47 11.93 -8.74
N THR A 57 -8.50 12.84 -8.77
CA THR A 57 -8.41 13.96 -9.71
C THR A 57 -7.28 13.69 -10.70
N SER A 58 -6.05 13.66 -10.18
CA SER A 58 -4.83 13.27 -10.86
C SER A 58 -4.02 12.34 -9.95
N TYR A 59 -3.09 11.59 -10.55
CA TYR A 59 -2.24 10.71 -9.78
C TYR A 59 -1.37 11.49 -8.79
N GLU A 60 -0.74 12.59 -9.21
CA GLU A 60 0.15 13.41 -8.38
C GLU A 60 -0.54 14.02 -7.16
N GLU A 61 -1.78 14.47 -7.30
CA GLU A 61 -2.53 15.04 -6.19
C GLU A 61 -3.00 13.94 -5.22
N THR A 62 -3.58 12.87 -5.78
CA THR A 62 -4.26 11.83 -4.98
C THR A 62 -3.25 10.91 -4.28
N VAL A 63 -2.07 10.68 -4.88
CA VAL A 63 -1.03 9.81 -4.31
C VAL A 63 -0.50 10.31 -2.97
N ARG A 64 -0.64 11.62 -2.68
CA ARG A 64 -0.23 12.23 -1.41
C ARG A 64 -0.91 11.57 -0.20
N TYR A 65 -2.16 11.11 -0.36
CA TYR A 65 -2.88 10.40 0.70
C TYR A 65 -2.29 9.01 0.97
N ARG A 66 -1.79 8.33 -0.07
CA ARG A 66 -1.06 7.05 0.10
C ARG A 66 0.29 7.27 0.78
N LEU A 67 1.04 8.27 0.31
CA LEU A 67 2.39 8.56 0.80
C LEU A 67 2.38 9.07 2.24
N HIS A 68 1.56 10.08 2.55
CA HIS A 68 1.63 10.80 3.82
C HIS A 68 0.41 10.63 4.73
N GLY A 69 -0.68 10.04 4.23
CA GLY A 69 -1.91 9.78 4.99
C GLY A 69 -1.67 9.05 6.30
N PRO A 70 -0.94 7.91 6.32
CA PRO A 70 -0.67 7.18 7.55
C PRO A 70 0.06 8.00 8.61
N SER A 71 1.05 8.80 8.21
CA SER A 71 1.76 9.71 9.10
C SER A 71 0.85 10.83 9.63
N ALA A 72 0.01 11.40 8.78
CA ALA A 72 -0.94 12.44 9.17
C ALA A 72 -1.99 11.91 10.17
N ALA A 73 -2.53 10.71 9.91
CA ALA A 73 -3.47 10.03 10.81
C ALA A 73 -2.82 9.67 12.15
N ALA A 74 -1.55 9.24 12.14
CA ALA A 74 -0.81 8.95 13.37
C ALA A 74 -0.63 10.20 14.25
N LYS A 75 -0.36 11.37 13.67
CA LYS A 75 -0.23 12.65 14.39
C LYS A 75 -1.49 13.05 15.16
N VAL A 76 -2.67 12.68 14.66
CA VAL A 76 -3.96 12.94 15.34
C VAL A 76 -4.41 11.80 16.27
N GLY A 77 -3.54 10.80 16.49
CA GLY A 77 -3.80 9.71 17.42
C GLY A 77 -4.63 8.54 16.86
N ALA A 78 -4.74 8.41 15.54
CA ALA A 78 -5.36 7.25 14.91
C ALA A 78 -4.57 5.97 15.22
N VAL A 79 -5.25 4.82 15.20
CA VAL A 79 -4.61 3.50 15.44
C VAL A 79 -4.24 2.76 14.16
N ALA A 80 -4.89 3.08 13.05
CA ALA A 80 -4.56 2.60 11.71
C ALA A 80 -5.08 3.59 10.66
N ALA A 81 -4.55 3.50 9.44
CA ALA A 81 -4.99 4.29 8.30
C ALA A 81 -5.42 3.36 7.14
N LEU A 82 -6.53 3.69 6.50
CA LEU A 82 -6.96 3.07 5.26
C LEU A 82 -7.01 4.15 4.19
N VAL A 83 -6.59 3.81 2.98
CA VAL A 83 -6.55 4.77 1.87
C VAL A 83 -7.40 4.22 0.72
N ARG A 84 -8.31 5.05 0.20
CA ARG A 84 -9.00 4.76 -1.04
C ARG A 84 -7.99 4.55 -2.15
N SER A 85 -8.20 3.52 -2.95
CA SER A 85 -7.34 3.22 -4.11
C SER A 85 -7.19 4.44 -5.02
N VAL A 86 -5.94 4.76 -5.34
CA VAL A 86 -5.56 5.91 -6.18
C VAL A 86 -5.79 5.53 -7.65
N THR A 87 -7.04 5.58 -8.10
CA THR A 87 -7.44 5.20 -9.47
C THR A 87 -8.71 5.94 -9.89
N PRO A 88 -8.85 6.33 -11.17
CA PRO A 88 -10.10 6.89 -11.69
C PRO A 88 -11.21 5.84 -11.80
N LEU A 89 -10.86 4.58 -12.11
CA LEU A 89 -11.78 3.47 -12.28
C LEU A 89 -11.46 2.37 -11.26
N SER A 90 -12.49 1.82 -10.62
CA SER A 90 -12.33 0.68 -9.72
C SER A 90 -12.92 -0.59 -10.33
N ILE A 91 -12.20 -1.68 -10.15
CA ILE A 91 -12.59 -3.04 -10.53
C ILE A 91 -12.64 -3.94 -9.29
N ALA A 92 -12.99 -3.36 -8.12
CA ALA A 92 -12.91 -3.99 -6.80
C ALA A 92 -11.51 -4.54 -6.41
N SER A 93 -10.45 -4.01 -7.03
CA SER A 93 -9.05 -4.34 -6.71
C SER A 93 -8.38 -3.16 -6.00
N PRO A 94 -7.82 -3.37 -4.78
CA PRO A 94 -7.09 -2.32 -4.09
C PRO A 94 -5.79 -1.93 -4.81
N HIS A 95 -5.60 -0.63 -5.06
CA HIS A 95 -4.36 -0.09 -5.61
C HIS A 95 -3.38 0.23 -4.47
N GLY A 96 -2.28 -0.52 -4.41
CA GLY A 96 -1.25 -0.37 -3.39
C GLY A 96 -0.22 0.73 -3.69
N GLY A 97 1.02 0.47 -3.29
CA GLY A 97 2.16 1.37 -3.42
C GLY A 97 2.71 1.81 -2.07
N ASN A 98 3.80 2.57 -2.11
CA ASN A 98 4.56 2.89 -0.91
C ASN A 98 3.88 3.96 -0.04
N THR A 99 4.12 3.85 1.27
CA THR A 99 3.83 4.88 2.27
C THR A 99 5.13 5.34 2.92
N GLU A 100 5.16 6.61 3.34
CA GLU A 100 6.31 7.24 3.95
C GLU A 100 5.98 7.66 5.38
N TYR A 101 6.64 7.00 6.34
CA TYR A 101 6.53 7.39 7.74
C TYR A 101 7.42 8.59 8.06
N THR A 102 6.81 9.68 8.54
CA THR A 102 7.54 10.85 9.03
C THR A 102 8.38 10.47 10.25
N ARG A 103 9.65 10.88 10.27
CA ARG A 103 10.56 10.67 11.41
C ARG A 103 9.96 11.27 12.69
N GLY A 104 10.06 10.54 13.80
CA GLY A 104 9.52 10.97 15.11
C GLY A 104 8.01 10.78 15.27
N VAL A 105 7.28 10.33 14.24
CA VAL A 105 5.86 9.97 14.34
C VAL A 105 5.72 8.47 14.54
N ARG A 106 4.82 8.06 15.44
CA ARG A 106 4.50 6.64 15.65
C ARG A 106 4.00 6.01 14.34
N LYS A 107 4.62 4.92 13.92
CA LYS A 107 4.15 4.14 12.75
C LYS A 107 2.83 3.43 13.10
N ILE A 108 1.85 3.53 12.22
CA ILE A 108 0.54 2.86 12.36
C ILE A 108 0.27 1.98 11.14
N PRO A 109 -0.42 0.83 11.28
CA PRO A 109 -0.78 -0.02 10.16
C PRO A 109 -1.55 0.74 9.09
N ALA A 110 -1.21 0.48 7.82
CA ALA A 110 -1.71 1.22 6.68
C ALA A 110 -2.01 0.30 5.49
N ALA A 111 -3.24 0.34 4.99
CA ALA A 111 -3.66 -0.46 3.85
C ALA A 111 -4.49 0.35 2.84
N ALA A 112 -4.44 -0.05 1.58
CA ALA A 112 -5.37 0.38 0.56
C ALA A 112 -6.67 -0.45 0.64
N ILE A 113 -7.79 0.22 0.36
CA ILE A 113 -9.11 -0.41 0.17
C ILE A 113 -9.69 -0.02 -1.18
N THR A 114 -10.68 -0.78 -1.62
CA THR A 114 -11.42 -0.49 -2.85
C THR A 114 -12.14 0.87 -2.78
N VAL A 115 -12.46 1.43 -3.95
CA VAL A 115 -13.20 2.69 -4.02
C VAL A 115 -14.60 2.51 -3.42
N GLU A 116 -15.24 1.39 -3.73
CA GLU A 116 -16.61 1.05 -3.33
C GLU A 116 -16.73 0.90 -1.82
N ASP A 117 -15.70 0.36 -1.16
CA ASP A 117 -15.66 0.21 0.29
C ASP A 117 -15.39 1.54 1.00
N ALA A 118 -14.51 2.38 0.47
CA ALA A 118 -14.30 3.73 0.99
C ALA A 118 -15.60 4.55 0.93
N GLU A 119 -16.32 4.50 -0.20
CA GLU A 119 -17.60 5.17 -0.39
C GLU A 119 -18.72 4.55 0.44
N LEU A 120 -18.73 3.23 0.64
CA LEU A 120 -19.65 2.58 1.57
C LEU A 120 -19.46 3.10 2.99
N LEU A 121 -18.21 3.15 3.47
CA LEU A 121 -17.90 3.65 4.82
C LEU A 121 -18.28 5.12 4.96
N LYS A 122 -18.06 5.95 3.93
CA LYS A 122 -18.49 7.36 3.92
C LYS A 122 -20.00 7.48 4.07
N ARG A 123 -20.78 6.77 3.23
CA ARG A 123 -22.24 6.77 3.29
C ARG A 123 -22.79 6.27 4.63
N LEU A 124 -22.13 5.31 5.27
CA LEU A 124 -22.49 4.85 6.60
C LEU A 124 -22.28 5.97 7.63
N GLN A 125 -21.11 6.63 7.61
CA GLN A 125 -20.82 7.76 8.49
C GLN A 125 -21.82 8.90 8.33
N GLU A 126 -22.17 9.28 7.10
CA GLU A 126 -23.16 10.33 6.80
C GLU A 126 -24.57 10.00 7.32
N ARG A 127 -24.89 8.70 7.43
CA ARG A 127 -26.15 8.22 8.02
C ARG A 127 -26.09 8.09 9.54
N GLY A 128 -25.04 8.60 10.18
CA GLY A 128 -24.82 8.49 11.63
C GLY A 128 -24.41 7.08 12.09
N ILE A 129 -24.10 6.18 11.16
CA ILE A 129 -23.66 4.82 11.45
C ILE A 129 -22.16 4.84 11.65
N THR A 130 -21.65 4.34 12.77
CA THR A 130 -20.19 4.22 12.99
C THR A 130 -19.74 2.76 12.79
N PRO A 131 -19.14 2.41 11.64
CA PRO A 131 -18.66 1.05 11.40
C PRO A 131 -17.48 0.73 12.32
N VAL A 132 -17.35 -0.55 12.68
CA VAL A 132 -16.16 -1.09 13.36
C VAL A 132 -15.44 -1.99 12.36
N VAL A 133 -14.14 -1.77 12.17
CA VAL A 133 -13.31 -2.57 11.28
C VAL A 133 -12.26 -3.31 12.09
N LYS A 134 -12.11 -4.60 11.78
CA LYS A 134 -10.98 -5.43 12.21
C LYS A 134 -9.98 -5.49 11.06
N LEU A 135 -8.85 -4.81 11.21
CA LEU A 135 -7.71 -4.86 10.29
C LEU A 135 -6.72 -5.90 10.78
N VAL A 136 -6.30 -6.80 9.89
CA VAL A 136 -5.24 -7.78 10.15
C VAL A 136 -4.23 -7.69 9.02
N MET A 137 -2.97 -7.45 9.35
CA MET A 137 -1.86 -7.36 8.42
C MET A 137 -0.61 -8.01 9.02
N ASP A 138 0.00 -8.91 8.26
CA ASP A 138 1.23 -9.62 8.63
C ASP A 138 2.50 -8.97 8.06
N ALA A 139 2.41 -7.70 7.63
CA ALA A 139 3.55 -6.95 7.09
C ALA A 139 4.71 -6.89 8.08
N LYS A 140 5.90 -7.30 7.62
CA LYS A 140 7.14 -7.34 8.41
C LYS A 140 8.29 -6.79 7.58
N PHE A 141 9.14 -5.99 8.22
CA PHE A 141 10.43 -5.63 7.66
C PHE A 141 11.38 -6.81 7.82
N GLN A 142 11.90 -7.32 6.70
CA GLN A 142 12.98 -8.29 6.71
C GLN A 142 14.32 -7.56 6.61
N THR A 143 15.41 -8.29 6.83
CA THR A 143 16.76 -7.77 6.62
C THR A 143 16.94 -7.39 5.16
N SER A 144 17.45 -6.18 4.91
CA SER A 144 17.77 -5.73 3.56
C SER A 144 18.70 -6.72 2.86
N THR A 145 18.42 -6.97 1.58
CA THR A 145 19.24 -7.82 0.72
C THR A 145 19.66 -7.04 -0.51
N PHE A 146 20.71 -7.50 -1.20
CA PHE A 146 21.19 -6.87 -2.41
C PHE A 146 20.20 -7.09 -3.56
N SER A 147 19.89 -6.01 -4.27
CA SER A 147 19.18 -6.03 -5.55
C SER A 147 20.14 -5.58 -6.64
N LEU A 148 19.97 -6.11 -7.85
CA LEU A 148 20.85 -5.81 -8.98
C LEU A 148 20.00 -5.32 -10.16
N ASN A 149 20.44 -4.23 -10.77
CA ASN A 149 19.92 -3.77 -12.05
C ASN A 149 20.71 -4.47 -13.17
N THR A 150 20.00 -5.15 -14.08
CA THR A 150 20.59 -5.65 -15.33
C THR A 150 20.32 -4.62 -16.40
N VAL A 151 21.36 -4.07 -17.02
CA VAL A 151 21.22 -3.09 -18.09
C VAL A 151 21.84 -3.68 -19.35
N ALA A 152 21.07 -3.71 -20.43
CA ALA A 152 21.54 -4.11 -21.75
C ALA A 152 21.26 -2.98 -22.74
N GLU A 153 22.23 -2.73 -23.62
CA GLU A 153 22.15 -1.71 -24.66
C GLU A 153 22.30 -2.37 -26.03
N ILE A 154 21.42 -2.02 -26.96
CA ILE A 154 21.59 -2.33 -28.38
C ILE A 154 22.06 -1.04 -29.06
N LYS A 155 23.34 -1.00 -29.48
CA LYS A 155 23.87 0.17 -30.19
C LYS A 155 23.12 0.39 -31.50
N GLY A 156 22.65 1.60 -31.74
CA GLY A 156 22.06 2.02 -33.01
C GLY A 156 23.10 2.09 -34.14
N HIS A 157 22.63 2.09 -35.38
CA HIS A 157 23.45 2.25 -36.58
C HIS A 157 22.88 3.42 -37.42
N SER A 158 23.73 4.22 -38.09
CA SER A 158 23.28 5.25 -39.03
C SER A 158 22.86 4.61 -40.35
N LEU A 159 21.71 5.01 -40.90
CA LEU A 159 21.40 4.74 -42.30
C LEU A 159 21.85 5.96 -43.09
N ASP A 160 22.97 5.80 -43.80
CA ASP A 160 23.43 6.81 -44.75
C ASP A 160 22.54 6.67 -46.00
N ASP A 161 21.48 7.49 -46.09
CA ASP A 161 21.10 8.20 -47.33
C ASP A 161 19.83 9.07 -47.21
N GLU A 162 18.97 8.91 -46.19
CA GLU A 162 17.83 9.84 -46.00
C GLU A 162 17.50 10.07 -44.51
N GLY A 163 18.24 10.98 -43.86
CA GLY A 163 17.77 11.85 -42.78
C GLY A 163 17.15 11.26 -41.49
N GLY A 164 17.16 9.94 -41.26
CA GLY A 164 16.56 9.32 -40.09
C GLY A 164 17.57 8.85 -39.03
N VAL A 165 17.70 9.57 -37.91
CA VAL A 165 18.48 9.11 -36.74
C VAL A 165 17.60 8.22 -35.85
N PHE A 166 17.96 6.95 -35.69
CA PHE A 166 17.36 6.05 -34.69
C PHE A 166 18.20 6.05 -33.41
N TRP A 167 17.57 6.41 -32.28
CA TRP A 167 18.22 6.40 -30.96
C TRP A 167 18.18 5.01 -30.32
N SER A 168 19.27 4.63 -29.64
CA SER A 168 19.34 3.45 -28.78
C SER A 168 18.47 3.63 -27.54
N SER A 169 17.76 2.58 -27.13
CA SER A 169 17.09 2.49 -25.84
C SER A 169 17.79 1.44 -24.98
N ALA A 170 18.42 1.86 -23.88
CA ALA A 170 18.92 0.93 -22.88
C ALA A 170 17.71 0.32 -22.14
N VAL A 171 17.64 -1.02 -22.12
CA VAL A 171 16.62 -1.73 -21.34
C VAL A 171 17.25 -2.10 -19.99
N SER A 172 16.66 -1.56 -18.92
CA SER A 172 16.99 -1.96 -17.56
C SER A 172 15.93 -2.92 -17.02
N ILE A 173 16.38 -4.09 -16.56
CA ILE A 173 15.56 -5.06 -15.84
C ILE A 173 16.10 -5.15 -14.42
N THR A 174 15.36 -4.62 -13.45
CA THR A 174 15.69 -4.76 -12.04
C THR A 174 15.24 -6.14 -11.56
N ARG A 175 16.19 -6.96 -11.07
CA ARG A 175 15.86 -8.23 -10.44
C ARG A 175 15.99 -8.07 -8.92
N SER A 176 14.86 -7.82 -8.26
CA SER A 176 14.81 -7.85 -6.80
C SER A 176 14.88 -9.31 -6.33
N CYS A 177 15.88 -9.65 -5.53
CA CYS A 177 15.97 -10.97 -4.90
C CYS A 177 15.04 -10.97 -3.69
N GLU A 178 13.74 -11.18 -3.90
CA GLU A 178 12.80 -11.35 -2.81
C GLU A 178 12.85 -12.80 -2.33
N THR A 179 13.34 -13.02 -1.10
CA THR A 179 13.11 -14.29 -0.41
C THR A 179 11.61 -14.46 -0.22
N CYS A 180 11.01 -15.40 -0.97
CA CYS A 180 9.62 -15.82 -0.81
C CYS A 180 9.33 -16.12 0.67
N GLY A 181 8.42 -15.36 1.28
CA GLY A 181 8.02 -15.55 2.67
C GLY A 181 6.54 -15.30 2.87
N GLY A 182 5.75 -16.39 2.89
CA GLY A 182 4.36 -16.40 3.35
C GLY A 182 3.47 -17.41 2.63
N ARG A 183 3.67 -18.72 2.84
CA ARG A 183 2.67 -19.75 2.50
C ARG A 183 1.62 -19.79 3.62
N ASN A 184 0.34 -19.78 3.26
CA ASN A 184 -0.76 -20.08 4.19
C ASN A 184 -0.56 -21.49 4.75
N SER A 185 -0.71 -21.64 6.07
CA SER A 185 -0.67 -22.92 6.78
C SER A 185 -1.93 -23.73 6.45
N GLY A 186 -1.75 -24.84 5.75
CA GLY A 186 -2.79 -25.84 5.48
C GLY A 186 -2.56 -26.49 4.11
N ASP A 187 -1.84 -27.61 4.12
CA ASP A 187 -1.85 -28.74 3.16
C ASP A 187 -0.42 -29.26 2.87
N GLU A 188 -0.32 -30.59 2.86
CA GLU A 188 0.84 -31.49 2.98
C GLU A 188 1.84 -31.48 1.78
N PRO A 189 2.97 -32.25 1.84
CA PRO A 189 4.25 -31.81 1.28
C PRO A 189 4.42 -32.14 -0.20
N LEU A 190 4.80 -31.14 -0.99
CA LEU A 190 5.42 -31.34 -2.29
C LEU A 190 6.89 -30.93 -2.20
N HIS A 191 7.74 -31.86 -2.63
CA HIS A 191 9.19 -31.87 -2.56
C HIS A 191 9.89 -30.50 -2.59
N LEU A 192 10.79 -30.32 -1.63
CA LEU A 192 11.82 -29.30 -1.56
C LEU A 192 12.65 -29.27 -2.85
N GLY A 193 12.29 -28.38 -3.77
CA GLY A 193 13.25 -27.75 -4.66
C GLY A 193 14.00 -26.68 -3.88
N THR A 194 15.07 -27.06 -3.19
CA THR A 194 16.05 -26.11 -2.66
C THR A 194 16.60 -25.29 -3.82
N CYS A 195 16.43 -23.96 -3.81
CA CYS A 195 17.18 -23.07 -4.70
C CYS A 195 18.68 -23.31 -4.47
N PRO A 196 19.45 -23.81 -5.45
CA PRO A 196 20.87 -23.99 -5.28
C PRO A 196 21.52 -22.62 -5.49
N GLY A 197 21.97 -22.00 -4.42
CA GLY A 197 22.76 -20.78 -4.51
C GLY A 197 22.73 -19.94 -3.25
N ARG A 198 23.72 -20.13 -2.39
CA ARG A 198 24.15 -19.03 -1.51
C ARG A 198 24.60 -17.89 -2.42
N CYS A 199 24.09 -16.68 -2.20
CA CYS A 199 24.72 -15.48 -2.75
C CYS A 199 26.21 -15.51 -2.36
N PRO A 200 27.14 -15.40 -3.32
CA PRO A 200 28.56 -15.35 -3.00
C PRO A 200 28.81 -14.10 -2.16
N ARG A 201 29.42 -14.29 -0.98
CA ARG A 201 30.01 -13.19 -0.22
C ARG A 201 31.22 -12.71 -1.00
N SER A 202 31.08 -11.67 -1.82
CA SER A 202 32.23 -10.99 -2.38
C SER A 202 32.89 -10.18 -1.27
N GLY A 203 33.96 -10.71 -0.70
CA GLY A 203 34.96 -9.89 -0.05
C GLY A 203 35.81 -9.23 -1.13
N VAL A 204 35.82 -7.90 -1.16
CA VAL A 204 36.97 -6.97 -1.13
C VAL A 204 36.40 -5.64 -0.67
#